data_AF-A0A9E8LVK5-F1
#
_entry.id   AF-A0A9E8LVK5-F1
#
_cell.length_a   1.000
_cell.length_b   1.000
_cell.length_c   1.000
_cell.angle_alpha   90.00
_cell.angle_beta   90.00
_cell.angle_gamma   90.00
#
_symmetry.space_group_name_H-M   'P 1'
#
loop_
_entity.id
_entity.type
_entity.pdbx_description
1 polymer ?
#
loop_
_entity_poly.entity_id
_entity_poly.type
_entity_poly.pdbx_seq_one_letter_code
_entity_poly.pdbx_strand_id
1 'polypeptide(L)' 'MVQTFGFDTKPYSVIFWVREDEITSKTICYSQDDERNVKHRFFTPRDFYNGFKKALIYRGDQEQQVLEKEG' A
#
# COMPACT_ATOMS: atom_id res chain seq x y z
N MET A 1 8.42 -0.86 -15.25
CA MET A 1 9.46 -0.84 -14.20
C MET A 1 9.30 0.47 -13.44
N VAL A 2 8.80 0.44 -12.21
CA VAL A 2 8.66 1.66 -11.39
C VAL A 2 10.02 1.95 -10.79
N GLN A 3 10.77 2.89 -11.38
CA GLN A 3 12.03 3.38 -10.82
C GLN A 3 11.73 4.19 -9.56
N THR A 4 11.87 3.56 -8.39
CA THR A 4 11.90 4.27 -7.11
C THR A 4 13.30 4.83 -6.88
N PHE A 5 13.60 5.98 -7.47
CA PHE A 5 14.82 6.75 -7.16
C PHE A 5 14.80 7.14 -5.67
N GLY A 6 15.86 6.78 -4.93
CA GLY A 6 16.14 7.30 -3.58
C GLY A 6 16.17 6.31 -2.41
N PHE A 7 16.08 4.99 -2.65
CA PHE A 7 16.14 4.00 -1.57
C PHE A 7 17.32 3.06 -1.77
N ASP A 8 18.30 3.09 -0.85
CA ASP A 8 19.47 2.18 -0.84
C ASP A 8 19.07 0.71 -0.62
N THR A 9 17.82 0.47 -0.21
CA THR A 9 17.27 -0.85 0.09
C THR A 9 16.08 -1.15 -0.80
N LYS A 10 16.08 -2.33 -1.43
CA LYS A 10 14.91 -2.85 -2.17
C LYS A 10 13.73 -2.98 -1.20
N PRO A 11 12.59 -2.33 -1.46
CA PRO A 11 11.43 -2.45 -0.59
C PRO A 11 10.86 -3.86 -0.62
N TYR A 12 10.32 -4.31 0.52
CA TYR A 12 9.57 -5.55 0.61
C TYR A 12 8.27 -5.42 -0.20
N SER A 13 7.55 -4.32 0.00
CA SER A 13 6.35 -4.02 -0.79
C SER A 13 6.08 -2.53 -0.92
N VAL A 14 5.30 -2.16 -1.94
CA VAL A 14 4.80 -0.81 -2.16
C VAL A 14 3.28 -0.87 -2.25
N ILE A 15 2.60 -0.07 -1.43
CA ILE A 15 1.14 0.02 -1.41
C ILE A 15 0.73 1.34 -2.06
N PHE A 16 -0.03 1.29 -3.14
CA PHE A 16 -0.68 2.46 -3.74
C PHE A 16 -2.10 2.59 -3.22
N TRP A 17 -2.42 3.77 -2.70
CA TRP A 17 -3.72 4.07 -2.09
C TRP A 17 -4.62 4.77 -3.09
N VAL A 18 -5.83 4.23 -3.23
CA VAL A 18 -6.83 4.71 -4.17
C VAL A 18 -7.98 5.37 -3.42
N ARG A 19 -8.29 6.60 -3.82
CA ARG A 19 -9.48 7.36 -3.40
C ARG A 19 -10.19 7.83 -4.66
N GLU A 20 -11.51 7.66 -4.72
CA GLU A 20 -12.31 8.06 -5.89
C GLU A 20 -11.74 7.55 -7.22
N ASP A 21 -11.24 6.31 -7.21
CA ASP A 21 -10.66 5.62 -8.37
C ASP A 21 -9.33 6.23 -8.91
N GLU A 22 -8.75 7.19 -8.18
CA GLU A 22 -7.41 7.75 -8.44
C GLU A 22 -6.38 7.30 -7.40
N ILE A 23 -5.14 7.03 -7.85
CA ILE A 23 -4.00 6.79 -6.97
C ILE A 23 -3.57 8.14 -6.37
N THR A 24 -3.76 8.31 -5.07
CA THR A 24 -3.51 9.60 -4.38
C THR A 24 -2.32 9.56 -3.43
N SER A 25 -1.88 8.37 -3.04
CA SER A 25 -0.76 8.21 -2.10
C SER A 25 -0.05 6.87 -2.31
N LYS A 26 1.16 6.75 -1.76
CA LYS A 26 1.90 5.49 -1.70
C LYS A 26 2.60 5.31 -0.35
N THR A 27 2.68 4.07 0.10
CA THR A 27 3.46 3.65 1.27
C THR A 27 4.50 2.63 0.84
N ILE A 28 5.72 2.80 1.31
CA ILE A 28 6.82 1.85 1.07
C ILE A 28 7.04 1.05 2.35
N CYS A 29 6.98 -0.26 2.25
CA CYS A 29 7.17 -1.20 3.34
C CYS A 29 8.52 -1.90 3.14
N TYR A 30 9.38 -1.88 4.15
CA TYR A 30 10.70 -2.55 4.10
C TYR A 30 10.67 -3.95 4.72
N SER A 31 9.60 -4.27 5.43
CA SER A 31 9.37 -5.58 6.03
C SER A 31 7.93 -6.05 5.84
N GLN A 32 7.72 -7.35 6.05
CA GLN A 32 6.38 -7.94 6.12
C GLN A 32 5.55 -7.36 7.28
N ASP A 33 6.20 -6.96 8.38
CA ASP A 33 5.56 -6.33 9.52
C ASP A 33 5.02 -4.93 9.19
N ASP A 34 5.78 -4.13 8.44
CA ASP A 34 5.31 -2.83 7.96
C ASP A 34 4.04 -2.99 7.13
N GLU A 35 4.05 -3.94 6.18
CA GLU A 35 2.89 -4.20 5.33
C GLU A 35 1.69 -4.64 6.17
N ARG A 36 1.88 -5.59 7.09
CA ARG A 36 0.82 -6.08 7.98
C ARG A 36 0.22 -4.96 8.82
N ASN A 37 1.05 -4.11 9.42
CA ASN A 37 0.59 -2.98 10.23
C ASN A 37 -0.22 -2.00 9.40
N VAL A 38 0.25 -1.67 8.20
CA VAL A 38 -0.42 -0.72 7.30
C VAL A 38 -1.75 -1.31 6.78
N LYS A 39 -1.78 -2.60 6.45
CA LYS A 39 -3.02 -3.32 6.10
C LYS A 39 -4.02 -3.33 7.25
N HIS A 40 -3.56 -3.54 8.48
CA HIS A 40 -4.44 -3.48 9.65
C HIS A 40 -5.05 -2.08 9.80
N ARG A 41 -4.22 -1.03 9.73
CA ARG A 41 -4.64 0.37 9.81
C ARG A 41 -5.62 0.78 8.71
N PHE A 42 -5.52 0.19 7.52
CA PHE A 42 -6.49 0.40 6.45
C PHE A 42 -7.93 0.04 6.87
N PHE A 43 -8.11 -0.98 7.72
CA PHE A 43 -9.42 -1.38 8.25
C PHE A 43 -9.76 -0.76 9.62
N THR A 44 -8.82 -0.06 10.26
CA THR A 44 -9.05 0.57 11.57
C THR A 44 -9.87 1.86 11.43
N PRO A 45 -11.09 1.96 12.01
CA PRO A 45 -11.87 3.19 11.92
C PRO A 45 -11.12 4.41 12.45
N ARG A 46 -11.29 5.55 11.76
CA ARG A 46 -10.63 6.84 12.08
C ARG A 46 -9.11 6.89 11.88
N ASP A 47 -8.48 5.82 11.38
CA ASP A 47 -7.09 5.89 10.94
C ASP A 47 -6.98 6.62 9.59
N PHE A 48 -5.83 7.26 9.35
CA PHE A 48 -5.52 7.90 8.07
C PHE A 48 -5.73 6.95 6.87
N TYR A 49 -5.23 5.72 6.95
CA TYR A 49 -5.35 4.74 5.87
C TYR A 49 -6.80 4.26 5.68
N ASN A 50 -7.64 4.41 6.70
CA ASN A 50 -9.05 4.07 6.60
C ASN A 50 -9.84 5.03 5.69
N GLY A 51 -9.29 6.20 5.36
CA GLY A 51 -9.87 7.12 4.40
C GLY A 51 -9.68 6.75 2.91
N PHE A 52 -9.06 5.61 2.61
CA PHE A 52 -8.91 5.10 1.23
C PHE A 52 -9.94 4.00 0.93
N LYS A 53 -10.36 3.91 -0.33
CA LYS A 53 -11.33 2.90 -0.83
C LYS A 53 -10.65 1.58 -1.12
N LYS A 54 -9.44 1.66 -1.70
CA LYS A 54 -8.71 0.52 -2.24
C LYS A 54 -7.20 0.68 -2.04
N ALA A 55 -6.51 -0.44 -1.90
CA ALA A 55 -5.07 -0.53 -1.79
C ALA A 55 -4.53 -1.53 -2.82
N LEU A 56 -3.56 -1.11 -3.63
CA LEU A 56 -2.84 -1.95 -4.59
C LEU A 56 -1.44 -2.24 -4.03
N ILE A 57 -1.20 -3.47 -3.62
CA ILE A 57 0.05 -3.90 -2.98
C ILE A 57 0.91 -4.59 -4.02
N TYR A 58 2.13 -4.11 -4.23
CA TYR A 58 3.12 -4.71 -5.12
C TYR A 58 4.29 -5.25 -4.30
N ARG A 59 4.58 -6.54 -4.44
CA ARG A 59 5.76 -7.19 -3.85
C ARG A 59 6.72 -7.57 -4.97
N GLY A 60 7.92 -6.98 -4.96
CA GLY A 60 8.89 -7.18 -6.04
C GLY A 60 8.34 -6.80 -7.42
N ASP A 61 8.64 -7.62 -8.43
CA ASP A 61 8.36 -7.30 -9.83
C ASP A 61 7.04 -7.87 -10.38
N GLN A 62 6.31 -8.70 -9.62
CA GLN A 62 5.21 -9.50 -10.20
C GLN A 62 3.99 -9.72 -9.32
N GLU A 63 4.11 -9.67 -7.99
CA GLU A 63 2.98 -10.04 -7.14
C GLU A 63 2.15 -8.80 -6.77
N GLN A 64 0.94 -8.73 -7.32
CA GLN A 64 -0.05 -7.72 -7.00
C GLN A 64 -1.15 -8.31 -6.12
N GLN A 65 -1.37 -7.71 -4.95
CA GLN A 65 -2.56 -7.96 -4.13
C GLN A 65 -3.45 -6.72 -4.13
N VAL A 66 -4.75 -6.94 -4.22
CA VAL A 66 -5.75 -5.88 -4.10
C VAL A 66 -6.50 -6.03 -2.78
N LEU A 67 -6.61 -4.94 -2.01
CA LEU A 67 -7.50 -4.84 -0.87
C LEU A 67 -8.55 -3.77 -1.15
N GLU A 68 -9.80 -4.10 -0.94
CA GLU A 68 -10.94 -3.19 -1.10
C GLU A 68 -11.80 -3.30 0.15
N LYS A 69 -12.44 -2.18 0.52
CA LYS A 69 -13.51 -2.22 1.52
C LYS A 69 -14.79 -2.58 0.80
N GLU A 70 -15.46 -3.64 1.25
CA GLU A 70 -16.83 -3.88 0.84
C GLU A 70 -17.67 -2.68 1.32
N GLY A 71 -18.37 -2.06 0.38
CA GLY A 71 -19.20 -0.87 0.62
C GLY A 71 -20.48 -1.20 1.39
#